data_AF-A0A836RFN9-F1
#
_entry.id   AF-A0A836RFN9-F1
#
_cell.length_a   1.000
_cell.length_b   1.000
_cell.length_c   1.000
_cell.angle_alpha   90.00
_cell.angle_beta   90.00
_cell.angle_gamma   90.00
#
_symmetry.space_group_name_H-M   'P 1'
#
loop_
_entity.id
_entity.type
_entity.pdbx_description
1 polymer ?
#
loop_
_entity_poly.entity_id
_entity_poly.type
_entity_poly.pdbx_seq_one_letter_code
_entity_poly.pdbx_strand_id
1 'polypeptide(L)'
;MSRMSYGLVATAIFFIYLGLSIALYSTGTITDILLLFAGLLTLIGVWTLIYGIFLGEDLIFWISNGSFITLISLAFFTYKYTANIGIAFAVVMIGVGLLIIMFLLKKP
;
A
#
# COMPACT_ATOMS: atom_id res chain seq x y z
N MET A 1 -27.36 -5.99 -2.10
CA MET A 1 -26.38 -4.98 -1.65
C MET A 1 -25.66 -4.43 -2.88
N SER A 2 -25.70 -3.13 -3.13
CA SER A 2 -24.84 -2.52 -4.16
C SER A 2 -23.39 -2.78 -3.78
N ARG A 3 -22.59 -3.40 -4.66
CA ARG A 3 -21.15 -3.55 -4.40
C ARG A 3 -20.54 -2.17 -4.20
N MET A 4 -19.84 -1.99 -3.09
CA MET A 4 -19.16 -0.74 -2.76
C MET A 4 -18.03 -0.54 -3.79
N SER A 5 -17.93 0.64 -4.40
CA SER A 5 -16.90 0.90 -5.41
C SER A 5 -15.51 1.01 -4.77
N TYR A 6 -14.55 0.21 -5.24
CA TYR A 6 -13.15 0.27 -4.80
C TYR A 6 -12.60 1.70 -4.85
N GLY A 7 -12.79 2.37 -5.99
CA GLY A 7 -12.27 3.70 -6.24
C GLY A 7 -12.84 4.74 -5.28
N LEU A 8 -14.13 4.66 -4.98
CA LEU A 8 -14.78 5.61 -4.08
C LEU A 8 -14.20 5.53 -2.66
N VAL A 9 -14.00 4.32 -2.14
CA VAL A 9 -13.40 4.12 -0.81
C VAL A 9 -11.92 4.51 -0.82
N ALA A 10 -11.17 4.16 -1.87
CA ALA A 10 -9.76 4.55 -2.00
C ALA A 10 -9.59 6.08 -2.04
N THR A 11 -10.46 6.80 -2.75
CA THR A 11 -10.49 8.25 -2.78
C THR A 11 -10.84 8.85 -1.41
N ALA A 12 -11.80 8.27 -0.69
CA ALA A 12 -12.12 8.69 0.67
C ALA A 12 -10.93 8.52 1.62
N ILE A 13 -10.25 7.36 1.58
CA ILE A 13 -9.03 7.10 2.34
C ILE A 13 -7.96 8.14 2.02
N PHE A 14 -7.74 8.43 0.72
CA PHE A 14 -6.77 9.42 0.29
C PHE A 14 -7.03 10.81 0.90
N PHE A 15 -8.25 11.34 0.78
CA PHE A 15 -8.55 12.68 1.28
C PHE A 15 -8.54 12.77 2.81
N ILE A 16 -9.08 11.76 3.50
CA ILE A 16 -9.05 11.70 4.96
C ILE A 16 -7.60 11.67 5.45
N TYR A 17 -6.78 10.80 4.85
CA TYR A 17 -5.38 10.66 5.25
C TYR A 17 -4.54 11.87 4.87
N LEU A 18 -4.84 12.53 3.75
CA LEU A 18 -4.19 13.80 3.37
C LEU A 18 -4.44 14.87 4.42
N GLY A 19 -5.69 15.05 4.86
CA GLY A 19 -6.05 15.99 5.93
C GLY A 19 -5.32 15.66 7.24
N LEU A 20 -5.29 14.38 7.62
CA LEU A 20 -4.54 13.91 8.79
C LEU A 20 -3.03 14.19 8.64
N SER A 21 -2.46 13.94 7.47
CA SER A 21 -1.03 14.15 7.20
C SER A 21 -0.64 15.63 7.31
N ILE A 22 -1.48 16.53 6.78
CA ILE A 22 -1.29 17.98 6.92
C ILE A 22 -1.32 18.38 8.39
N ALA A 23 -2.29 17.88 9.16
CA ALA A 23 -2.38 18.16 10.59
C ALA A 23 -1.13 17.67 11.34
N LEU A 24 -0.73 16.41 11.16
CA LEU A 24 0.45 15.80 11.81
C LEU A 24 1.76 16.50 11.46
N TYR A 25 1.88 16.99 10.22
CA TYR A 25 3.04 17.77 9.79
C TYR A 25 3.05 19.16 10.42
N SER A 26 1.89 19.85 10.43
CA SER A 26 1.76 21.20 10.98
C SER A 26 2.00 21.29 12.49
N THR A 27 1.67 20.24 13.24
CA THR A 27 1.92 20.14 14.69
C THR A 27 3.35 19.72 15.02
N GLY A 28 4.16 19.39 14.01
CA GLY A 28 5.51 18.85 14.19
C GLY A 28 5.53 17.42 14.75
N THR A 29 4.39 16.73 14.82
CA THR A 29 4.29 15.36 15.34
C THR A 29 4.98 14.37 14.40
N ILE A 30 4.79 14.53 13.09
CA ILE A 30 5.53 13.79 12.06
C ILE A 30 6.03 14.78 11.01
N THR A 31 7.33 15.04 11.00
CA THR A 31 7.97 15.96 10.03
C THR A 31 8.54 15.24 8.82
N ASP A 32 8.52 13.91 8.81
CA ASP A 32 9.05 13.11 7.72
C ASP A 32 7.96 12.81 6.67
N ILE A 33 8.09 13.47 5.51
CA ILE A 33 7.17 13.31 4.38
C ILE A 33 7.17 11.88 3.84
N LEU A 34 8.32 11.19 3.89
CA LEU A 34 8.44 9.81 3.44
C LEU A 34 7.58 8.88 4.31
N LEU A 35 7.60 9.09 5.63
CA LEU A 35 6.76 8.32 6.56
C LEU A 35 5.27 8.60 6.38
N LEU A 36 4.89 9.86 6.15
CA LEU A 36 3.51 10.22 5.84
C LEU A 36 3.05 9.51 4.56
N PHE A 37 3.85 9.55 3.50
CA PHE A 37 3.54 8.86 2.25
C PHE A 37 3.48 7.34 2.42
N ALA A 38 4.41 6.74 3.17
CA ALA A 38 4.37 5.32 3.49
C ALA A 38 3.07 4.92 4.20
N GLY A 39 2.63 5.69 5.18
CA GLY A 39 1.34 5.44 5.85
C GLY A 39 0.13 5.48 4.91
N LEU A 40 0.11 6.40 3.94
CA LEU A 40 -0.94 6.43 2.90
C LEU A 40 -0.92 5.14 2.07
N LEU A 41 0.25 4.72 1.61
CA LEU A 41 0.41 3.49 0.84
C LEU A 41 -0.03 2.27 1.65
N THR A 42 0.26 2.22 2.95
CA THR A 42 -0.24 1.14 3.82
C THR A 42 -1.76 1.09 3.82
N LEU A 43 -2.44 2.23 4.00
CA LEU A 43 -3.91 2.26 4.04
C LEU A 43 -4.53 1.83 2.70
N ILE A 44 -3.97 2.31 1.58
CA ILE A 44 -4.43 1.92 0.24
C ILE A 44 -4.14 0.44 -0.02
N GLY A 45 -2.97 -0.06 0.37
CA GLY A 45 -2.58 -1.46 0.25
C GLY A 45 -3.52 -2.38 1.04
N VAL A 46 -3.80 -2.04 2.30
CA VAL A 46 -4.74 -2.78 3.15
C VAL A 46 -6.15 -2.74 2.59
N TRP A 47 -6.63 -1.59 2.12
CA TRP A 47 -7.95 -1.51 1.47
C TRP A 47 -8.01 -2.40 0.21
N THR A 48 -6.97 -2.40 -0.61
CA THR A 48 -6.86 -3.26 -1.80
C THR A 48 -6.95 -4.75 -1.42
N LEU A 49 -6.31 -5.16 -0.32
CA LEU A 49 -6.39 -6.53 0.20
C LEU A 49 -7.80 -6.87 0.70
N ILE A 50 -8.40 -5.99 1.52
CA ILE A 50 -9.78 -6.17 2.03
C ILE A 50 -10.76 -6.28 0.87
N TYR A 51 -10.66 -5.35 -0.10
CA TYR A 51 -11.51 -5.37 -1.27
C TYR A 51 -11.35 -6.69 -2.05
N GLY A 52 -10.11 -7.13 -2.28
CA GLY A 52 -9.82 -8.40 -2.94
C GLY A 52 -10.47 -9.61 -2.29
N ILE A 53 -10.36 -9.72 -0.96
CA ILE A 53 -10.85 -10.88 -0.20
C ILE A 53 -12.38 -10.92 -0.15
N PHE A 54 -13.04 -9.77 0.02
CA PHE A 54 -14.47 -9.73 0.34
C PHE A 54 -15.37 -9.29 -0.82
N LEU A 55 -14.84 -8.54 -1.79
CA LEU A 55 -15.66 -7.81 -2.77
C LEU A 55 -15.17 -7.98 -4.23
N GLY A 56 -13.90 -8.31 -4.44
CA GLY A 56 -13.25 -8.39 -5.74
C GLY A 56 -13.55 -9.68 -6.49
N GLU A 57 -13.64 -9.59 -7.82
CA GLU A 57 -13.86 -10.75 -8.68
C GLU A 57 -12.56 -11.49 -9.03
N ASP A 58 -11.44 -10.77 -9.10
CA ASP A 58 -10.11 -11.34 -9.40
C ASP A 58 -9.22 -11.29 -8.15
N LEU A 59 -9.38 -12.29 -7.28
CA LEU A 59 -8.65 -12.38 -6.01
C LEU A 59 -7.13 -12.31 -6.20
N ILE A 60 -6.59 -12.94 -7.25
CA ILE A 60 -5.15 -12.95 -7.54
C ILE A 60 -4.68 -11.54 -7.87
N PHE A 61 -5.42 -10.81 -8.71
CA PHE A 61 -5.12 -9.42 -9.02
C PHE A 61 -5.14 -8.53 -7.76
N TRP A 62 -6.17 -8.63 -6.92
CA TRP A 62 -6.29 -7.76 -5.75
C TRP A 62 -5.26 -8.08 -4.67
N ILE A 63 -5.00 -9.37 -4.38
CA ILE A 63 -3.99 -9.77 -3.40
C ILE A 63 -2.59 -9.35 -3.86
N SER A 64 -2.26 -9.56 -5.14
CA SER A 64 -0.94 -9.22 -5.68
C SER A 64 -0.69 -7.70 -5.61
N ASN A 65 -1.63 -6.89 -6.08
CA ASN A 65 -1.51 -5.43 -6.04
C ASN A 65 -1.51 -4.88 -4.61
N GLY A 66 -2.40 -5.35 -3.74
CA GLY A 66 -2.47 -4.90 -2.35
C GLY A 66 -1.20 -5.24 -1.56
N SER A 67 -0.67 -6.45 -1.76
CA SER A 67 0.59 -6.88 -1.15
C SER A 67 1.77 -6.06 -1.67
N PHE A 68 1.83 -5.80 -2.97
CA PHE A 68 2.90 -5.02 -3.58
C PHE A 68 2.91 -3.56 -3.07
N ILE A 69 1.76 -2.90 -3.03
CA ILE A 69 1.63 -1.54 -2.48
C ILE A 69 2.09 -1.50 -1.01
N THR A 70 1.69 -2.51 -0.21
CA THR A 70 2.09 -2.61 1.19
C THR A 70 3.60 -2.85 1.34
N LEU A 71 4.22 -3.62 0.44
CA LEU A 71 5.67 -3.84 0.45
C LEU A 71 6.47 -2.61 0.02
N ILE A 72 5.95 -1.79 -0.89
CA ILE A 72 6.56 -0.47 -1.20
C ILE A 72 6.54 0.41 0.04
N SER A 73 5.40 0.46 0.75
CA SER A 73 5.32 1.18 2.02
C SER A 73 6.34 0.67 3.04
N LEU A 74 6.42 -0.66 3.21
CA LEU A 74 7.36 -1.29 4.11
C LEU A 74 8.81 -0.94 3.76
N ALA A 75 9.16 -0.88 2.47
CA ALA A 75 10.50 -0.48 2.03
C ALA A 75 10.85 0.96 2.46
N PHE A 76 9.89 1.90 2.45
CA PHE A 76 10.11 3.25 2.96
C PHE A 76 10.33 3.27 4.48
N PHE A 77 9.54 2.53 5.24
CA PHE A 77 9.77 2.38 6.68
C PHE A 77 11.14 1.74 6.95
N THR A 78 11.48 0.65 6.27
CA THR A 78 12.77 -0.01 6.39
C THR A 78 13.91 0.94 6.09
N TYR A 79 13.86 1.71 4.99
CA TYR A 79 14.87 2.71 4.68
C TYR A 79 14.98 3.75 5.81
N LYS A 80 13.85 4.27 6.28
CA LYS A 80 13.85 5.30 7.33
C LYS A 80 14.47 4.82 8.64
N TYR A 81 14.17 3.59 9.06
CA TYR A 81 14.64 3.06 10.34
C TYR A 81 16.03 2.43 10.29
N THR A 82 16.49 1.97 9.12
CA THR A 82 17.79 1.31 8.98
C THR A 82 18.85 2.19 8.31
N ALA A 83 18.43 3.28 7.63
CA ALA A 83 19.25 4.07 6.71
C ALA A 83 19.96 3.24 5.62
N ASN A 84 19.52 1.99 5.38
CA ASN A 84 20.16 1.05 4.48
C ASN A 84 19.31 0.85 3.23
N ILE A 85 19.76 1.43 2.12
CA ILE A 85 19.07 1.34 0.84
C ILE A 85 19.05 -0.09 0.27
N GLY A 86 20.05 -0.92 0.58
CA GLY A 86 20.12 -2.30 0.14
C GLY A 86 18.99 -3.16 0.72
N ILE A 87 18.67 -2.97 2.00
CA ILE A 87 17.56 -3.69 2.65
C ILE A 87 16.22 -3.21 2.09
N ALA A 88 16.03 -1.90 1.94
CA ALA A 88 14.82 -1.34 1.35
C ALA A 88 14.58 -1.84 -0.08
N PHE A 89 15.64 -1.88 -0.90
CA PHE A 89 15.59 -2.42 -2.26
C PHE A 89 15.22 -3.91 -2.26
N ALA A 90 15.80 -4.71 -1.36
CA ALA A 90 15.45 -6.12 -1.22
C ALA A 90 13.96 -6.33 -0.91
N VAL A 91 13.35 -5.49 -0.06
CA VAL A 91 11.90 -5.55 0.24
C VAL A 91 11.07 -5.28 -1.01
N VAL A 92 11.44 -4.28 -1.82
CA VAL A 92 10.74 -4.02 -3.10
C VAL A 92 10.90 -5.20 -4.06
N MET A 93 12.09 -5.80 -4.14
CA MET A 93 12.35 -6.95 -5.00
C MET A 93 11.54 -8.19 -4.61
N ILE A 94 11.29 -8.40 -3.32
CA ILE A 94 10.33 -9.43 -2.85
C ILE A 94 8.94 -9.15 -3.42
N GLY A 95 8.50 -7.89 -3.41
CA GLY A 95 7.23 -7.47 -4.01
C GLY A 95 7.15 -7.75 -5.51
N VAL A 96 8.21 -7.43 -6.26
CA VAL A 96 8.29 -7.74 -7.70
C VAL A 96 8.24 -9.26 -7.94
N GLY A 97 8.97 -10.04 -7.14
CA GLY A 97 8.93 -11.50 -7.19
C GLY A 97 7.51 -12.05 -6.96
N LEU A 98 6.79 -11.51 -5.97
CA LEU A 98 5.39 -11.86 -5.72
C LEU A 98 4.49 -11.54 -6.91
N LEU A 99 4.64 -10.37 -7.54
CA LEU A 99 3.87 -10.02 -8.75
C LEU A 99 4.12 -11.02 -9.88
N ILE A 100 5.39 -11.38 -10.12
CA ILE A 100 5.76 -12.36 -11.15
C ILE A 100 5.13 -13.72 -10.86
N ILE A 101 5.25 -14.23 -9.63
CA ILE A 101 4.66 -15.51 -9.23
C ILE A 101 3.14 -15.49 -9.42
N MET A 102 2.49 -14.42 -8.98
CA MET A 102 1.03 -14.27 -9.11
C MET A 102 0.59 -14.22 -10.58
N PHE A 103 1.38 -13.57 -11.45
CA PHE A 103 1.13 -13.57 -12.89
C PHE A 103 1.24 -14.98 -13.50
N LEU A 104 2.25 -15.76 -13.09
CA LEU A 104 2.42 -17.14 -13.55
C LEU A 104 1.30 -18.08 -13.05
N LEU A 105 0.75 -17.81 -11.87
CA LEU A 105 -0.36 -18.58 -11.29
C LEU A 105 -1.73 -18.22 -11.89
N LYS A 106 -1.83 -17.06 -12.54
CA LYS A 106 -3.05 -16.64 -13.22
C LYS A 106 -3.22 -17.51 -14.48
N LYS A 107 -4.10 -18.52 -14.39
CA LYS A 107 -4.49 -19.30 -15.57
C LYS A 107 -5.15 -18.38 -16.60
N PRO A 108 -4.89 -18.58 -17.90
CA PRO A 108 -5.56 -17.84 -18.97
C PRO A 108 -7.07 -18.10 -18.97
#